data_AF-A0A4R9JS58-F1
#
_entry.id   AF-A0A4R9JS58-F1
#
_cell.length_a   1.000
_cell.length_b   1.000
_cell.length_c   1.000
_cell.angle_alpha   90.00
_cell.angle_beta   90.00
_cell.angle_gamma   90.00
#
_symmetry.space_group_name_H-M   'P 1'
#
loop_
_entity.id
_entity.type
_entity.pdbx_description
1 polymer ?
#
loop_
_entity_poly.entity_id
_entity_poly.type
_entity_poly.pdbx_seq_one_letter_code
_entity_poly.pdbx_strand_id
1 'polypeptide(L)'
;MEQQTSESNINRILNKLSNRMSLFGKILVILGVIYLIGGLITIQDNYGNIFEGLLQIFLGYITIRVSILFKTASEKDILTIDDLTIAFEGIIRVYTFQIYFYGFIFFLALFTLISLAWTNLS
;
A
#
# COMPACT_ATOMS: atom_id res chain seq x y z
N MET A 1 -30.80 3.43 -23.48
CA MET A 1 -29.96 2.22 -23.60
C MET A 1 -28.48 2.50 -23.37
N GLU A 2 -27.92 3.66 -23.75
CA GLU A 2 -26.49 3.95 -23.54
C GLU A 2 -26.06 4.15 -22.07
N GLN A 3 -26.94 4.72 -21.23
CA GLN A 3 -26.66 5.02 -19.82
C GLN A 3 -26.45 3.76 -18.96
N GLN A 4 -27.32 2.74 -19.13
CA GLN A 4 -27.19 1.45 -18.44
C GLN A 4 -25.91 0.70 -18.83
N THR A 5 -25.48 0.81 -20.08
CA THR A 5 -24.23 0.18 -20.55
C THR A 5 -22.99 0.87 -19.96
N SER A 6 -23.07 2.19 -19.73
CA SER A 6 -22.00 2.97 -19.09
C SER A 6 -21.86 2.63 -17.60
N GLU A 7 -22.97 2.60 -16.85
CA GLU A 7 -22.97 2.25 -15.41
C GLU A 7 -22.48 0.82 -15.18
N SER A 8 -22.93 -0.14 -16.00
CA SER A 8 -22.45 -1.52 -15.97
C SER A 8 -20.93 -1.62 -16.22
N ASN A 9 -20.38 -0.79 -17.11
CA ASN A 9 -18.95 -0.74 -17.37
C ASN A 9 -18.16 -0.14 -16.20
N ILE A 10 -18.69 0.90 -15.55
CA ILE A 10 -18.06 1.53 -14.37
C ILE A 10 -18.01 0.54 -13.21
N ASN A 11 -19.14 -0.11 -12.87
CA ASN A 11 -19.17 -1.10 -11.78
C ASN A 11 -18.20 -2.26 -12.02
N ARG A 12 -18.08 -2.72 -13.27
CA ARG A 12 -17.07 -3.72 -13.64
C ARG A 12 -15.64 -3.24 -13.44
N ILE A 13 -15.34 -1.98 -13.76
CA ILE A 13 -14.02 -1.38 -13.55
C ILE A 13 -13.72 -1.26 -12.05
N LEU A 14 -14.65 -0.76 -11.26
CA LEU A 14 -14.50 -0.60 -9.81
C LEU A 14 -14.28 -1.95 -9.13
N ASN A 15 -15.03 -2.98 -9.51
CA ASN A 15 -14.84 -4.33 -9.00
C ASN A 15 -13.46 -4.90 -9.41
N LYS A 16 -13.02 -4.66 -10.65
CA LYS A 16 -11.68 -5.06 -11.10
C LYS A 16 -10.56 -4.35 -10.31
N LEU A 17 -10.72 -3.05 -10.02
CA LEU A 17 -9.80 -2.28 -9.18
C LEU A 17 -9.77 -2.83 -7.76
N SER A 18 -10.94 -3.05 -7.16
CA SER A 18 -11.06 -3.66 -5.84
C SER A 18 -10.33 -4.99 -5.74
N ASN A 19 -10.56 -5.91 -6.70
CA ASN A 19 -9.93 -7.23 -6.70
C ASN A 19 -8.40 -7.15 -6.83
N ARG A 20 -7.91 -6.26 -7.71
CA ARG A 20 -6.46 -6.05 -7.88
C ARG A 20 -5.81 -5.47 -6.64
N MET A 21 -6.43 -4.46 -6.03
CA MET A 21 -5.92 -3.86 -4.79
C MET A 21 -5.98 -4.86 -3.62
N SER A 22 -7.05 -5.65 -3.52
CA SER A 22 -7.16 -6.70 -2.49
C SER A 22 -6.02 -7.71 -2.63
N LEU A 23 -5.79 -8.18 -3.86
CA LEU A 23 -4.70 -9.12 -4.15
C LEU A 23 -3.33 -8.51 -3.81
N PHE A 24 -3.08 -7.29 -4.28
CA PHE A 24 -1.81 -6.60 -4.01
C PHE A 24 -1.59 -6.38 -2.50
N GLY A 25 -2.62 -5.93 -1.78
CA GLY A 25 -2.53 -5.75 -0.33
C GLY A 25 -2.29 -7.05 0.42
N LYS A 26 -2.89 -8.17 0.00
CA LYS A 26 -2.62 -9.50 0.56
C LYS A 26 -1.18 -9.95 0.30
N ILE A 27 -0.65 -9.70 -0.90
CA ILE A 27 0.75 -10.00 -1.24
C ILE A 27 1.68 -9.20 -0.32
N LEU A 28 1.42 -7.91 -0.12
CA LEU A 28 2.21 -7.08 0.81
C LEU A 28 2.19 -7.62 2.24
N VAL A 29 1.02 -8.05 2.74
CA VAL A 29 0.93 -8.66 4.07
C VAL A 29 1.75 -9.95 4.14
N ILE A 30 1.65 -10.82 3.15
CA ILE A 30 2.41 -12.08 3.12
C ILE A 30 3.92 -11.81 3.08
N LEU A 31 4.38 -10.88 2.22
CA LEU A 31 5.77 -10.47 2.18
C LEU A 31 6.21 -9.92 3.54
N GLY A 32 5.41 -9.04 4.16
CA GLY A 32 5.75 -8.47 5.45
C GLY A 32 5.85 -9.51 6.57
N VAL A 33 5.02 -10.55 6.54
CA VAL A 33 5.13 -11.70 7.46
C VAL A 33 6.42 -12.49 7.20
N ILE A 34 6.80 -12.71 5.94
CA ILE A 34 8.07 -13.37 5.60
C ILE A 34 9.27 -12.56 6.12
N TYR A 35 9.26 -11.23 5.93
CA TYR A 35 10.29 -10.33 6.44
C TYR A 35 10.37 -10.34 7.98
N LEU A 36 9.23 -10.33 8.66
CA LEU A 36 9.16 -10.47 10.11
C LEU A 36 9.75 -11.80 10.59
N ILE A 37 9.34 -12.92 9.99
CA ILE A 37 9.85 -14.25 10.34
C ILE A 37 11.35 -14.31 10.09
N GLY A 38 11.82 -13.81 8.94
CA GLY A 38 13.25 -13.75 8.62
C GLY A 38 14.04 -12.92 9.63
N GLY A 39 13.52 -11.75 10.02
CA GLY A 39 14.14 -10.88 11.02
C GLY A 39 14.12 -11.45 12.45
N LEU A 40 13.11 -12.24 12.81
CA LEU A 40 13.00 -12.89 14.12
C LEU A 40 13.87 -14.16 14.23
N ILE A 41 13.99 -14.93 13.14
CA ILE A 41 14.80 -16.16 13.09
C ILE A 41 16.29 -15.84 13.04
N THR A 42 16.69 -14.77 12.36
CA THR A 42 18.06 -14.27 12.41
C THR A 42 18.27 -13.54 13.74
N ILE A 43 18.62 -14.30 14.80
CA ILE A 43 18.78 -13.85 16.21
C ILE A 43 20.00 -12.92 16.40
N GLN A 44 20.20 -11.94 15.50
CA GLN A 44 21.18 -10.88 15.68
C GLN A 44 20.79 -9.67 14.82
N ASP A 45 20.31 -8.61 15.47
CA ASP A 45 20.30 -7.22 14.99
C ASP A 45 19.67 -6.91 13.62
N ASN A 46 18.79 -7.76 13.07
CA ASN A 46 18.13 -7.49 11.80
C ASN A 46 16.82 -6.68 11.97
N TYR A 47 16.89 -5.62 12.78
CA TYR A 47 15.79 -4.69 13.04
C TYR A 47 15.24 -4.05 11.76
N GLY A 48 16.08 -3.92 10.73
CA GLY A 48 15.66 -3.46 9.39
C GLY A 48 14.60 -4.38 8.77
N ASN A 49 14.80 -5.70 8.81
CA ASN A 49 13.83 -6.67 8.30
C ASN A 49 12.54 -6.70 9.12
N ILE A 50 12.65 -6.58 10.44
CA ILE A 50 11.46 -6.52 11.33
C ILE A 50 10.64 -5.27 11.00
N PHE A 51 11.30 -4.12 10.89
CA PHE A 51 10.67 -2.85 10.55
C PHE A 51 10.04 -2.87 9.16
N GLU A 52 10.76 -3.39 8.15
CA GLU A 52 10.25 -3.55 6.80
C GLU A 52 9.04 -4.49 6.77
N GLY A 53 9.08 -5.58 7.53
CA GLY A 53 7.96 -6.51 7.66
C GLY A 53 6.70 -5.86 8.23
N LEU A 54 6.83 -5.12 9.34
CA LEU A 54 5.71 -4.36 9.93
C LEU A 54 5.15 -3.32 8.95
N LEU A 55 6.03 -2.62 8.24
CA LEU A 55 5.62 -1.62 7.25
C LEU A 55 4.83 -2.25 6.11
N GLN A 56 5.32 -3.35 5.54
CA GLN A 56 4.64 -4.03 4.44
C GLN A 56 3.26 -4.57 4.88
N ILE A 57 3.14 -5.07 6.12
CA ILE A 57 1.84 -5.47 6.68
C ILE A 57 0.90 -4.28 6.80
N PHE A 58 1.37 -3.15 7.33
CA PHE A 58 0.58 -1.94 7.47
C PHE A 58 0.11 -1.39 6.11
N LEU A 59 1.02 -1.29 5.14
CA LEU A 59 0.71 -0.89 3.77
C LEU A 59 -0.29 -1.84 3.11
N GLY A 60 -0.10 -3.15 3.29
CA GLY A 60 -1.01 -4.17 2.77
C GLY A 60 -2.41 -4.03 3.37
N TYR A 61 -2.50 -3.81 4.68
CA TYR A 61 -3.76 -3.57 5.38
C TYR A 61 -4.52 -2.35 4.85
N ILE A 62 -3.86 -1.20 4.71
CA ILE A 62 -4.51 0.01 4.18
C ILE A 62 -4.92 -0.21 2.71
N THR A 63 -4.08 -0.86 1.91
CA THR A 63 -4.42 -1.21 0.51
C THR A 63 -5.70 -2.05 0.44
N ILE A 64 -5.86 -3.04 1.33
CA ILE A 64 -7.08 -3.86 1.43
C ILE A 64 -8.28 -2.99 1.84
N ARG A 65 -8.11 -2.06 2.78
CA ARG A 65 -9.19 -1.14 3.19
C ARG A 65 -9.68 -0.28 2.01
N VAL A 66 -8.77 0.20 1.16
CA VAL A 66 -9.15 0.95 -0.04
C VAL A 66 -9.82 0.06 -1.08
N SER A 67 -9.38 -1.20 -1.22
CA SER A 67 -10.09 -2.20 -2.03
C SER A 67 -11.56 -2.33 -1.63
N ILE A 68 -11.86 -2.28 -0.32
CA ILE A 68 -13.24 -2.36 0.18
C ILE A 68 -14.04 -1.14 -0.28
N LEU A 69 -13.46 0.07 -0.30
CA LEU A 69 -14.15 1.27 -0.80
C LEU A 69 -14.56 1.12 -2.27
N PHE A 70 -13.66 0.62 -3.13
CA PHE A 70 -13.98 0.34 -4.53
C PHE A 70 -15.03 -0.76 -4.68
N LYS A 71 -15.01 -1.77 -3.80
CA LYS A 71 -16.00 -2.84 -3.79
C LYS A 71 -17.38 -2.29 -3.45
N THR A 72 -17.48 -1.54 -2.35
CA THR A 72 -18.72 -0.91 -1.90
C THR A 72 -19.28 0.02 -2.96
N ALA A 73 -18.43 0.83 -3.61
CA ALA A 73 -18.87 1.67 -4.72
C ALA A 73 -19.40 0.84 -5.91
N SER A 74 -18.76 -0.28 -6.23
CA SER A 74 -19.18 -1.15 -7.35
C SER A 74 -20.50 -1.90 -7.10
N GLU A 75 -20.89 -2.08 -5.84
CA GLU A 75 -22.09 -2.81 -5.41
C GLU A 75 -23.30 -1.89 -5.22
N LYS A 76 -23.13 -0.56 -5.37
CA LYS A 76 -24.24 0.38 -5.26
C LYS A 76 -25.11 0.38 -6.53
N ASP A 77 -26.42 0.33 -6.31
CA ASP A 77 -27.41 0.48 -7.38
C ASP A 77 -27.36 1.89 -8.01
N ILE A 78 -27.10 2.91 -7.20
CA ILE A 78 -26.92 4.30 -7.65
C ILE A 78 -25.53 4.76 -7.21
N LEU A 79 -24.61 4.88 -8.16
CA LEU A 79 -23.25 5.34 -7.92
C LEU A 79 -23.22 6.87 -7.87
N THR A 80 -22.71 7.44 -6.78
CA THR A 80 -22.52 8.88 -6.65
C THR A 80 -21.06 9.30 -6.90
N ILE A 81 -20.86 10.57 -7.22
CA ILE A 81 -19.52 11.15 -7.37
C ILE A 81 -18.78 11.12 -6.02
N ASP A 82 -19.49 11.27 -4.90
CA ASP A 82 -18.90 11.23 -3.56
C ASP A 82 -18.31 9.85 -3.24
N ASP A 83 -18.98 8.78 -3.66
CA ASP A 83 -18.48 7.40 -3.49
C ASP A 83 -17.16 7.16 -4.23
N LEU A 84 -17.09 7.67 -5.47
CA LEU A 84 -15.86 7.62 -6.26
C LEU A 84 -14.76 8.46 -5.61
N THR A 85 -15.11 9.66 -5.15
CA THR A 85 -14.17 10.61 -4.51
C THR A 85 -13.53 9.98 -3.28
N ILE A 86 -14.33 9.38 -2.39
CA ILE A 86 -13.84 8.68 -1.19
C ILE A 86 -12.87 7.55 -1.56
N ALA A 87 -13.20 6.73 -2.57
CA ALA A 87 -12.34 5.63 -3.00
C ALA A 87 -11.02 6.11 -3.61
N PHE A 88 -11.06 7.17 -4.44
CA PHE A 88 -9.88 7.76 -5.06
C PHE A 88 -8.99 8.50 -4.06
N GLU A 89 -9.58 9.27 -3.14
CA GLU A 89 -8.83 9.89 -2.03
C GLU A 89 -8.14 8.84 -1.16
N GLY A 90 -8.82 7.70 -0.93
CA GLY A 90 -8.23 6.54 -0.29
C GLY A 90 -6.97 6.07 -1.02
N ILE A 91 -7.06 5.82 -2.33
CA ILE A 91 -5.91 5.45 -3.18
C ILE A 91 -4.78 6.49 -3.08
N ILE A 92 -5.11 7.76 -3.26
CA ILE A 92 -4.13 8.85 -3.28
C ILE A 92 -3.37 8.87 -1.96
N ARG A 93 -4.09 8.78 -0.84
CA ARG A 93 -3.47 8.76 0.49
C ARG A 93 -2.50 7.58 0.67
N VAL A 94 -2.82 6.39 0.16
CA VAL A 94 -1.89 5.24 0.22
C VAL A 94 -0.62 5.53 -0.56
N TYR A 95 -0.74 5.98 -1.81
CA TYR A 95 0.44 6.29 -2.63
C TYR A 95 1.26 7.44 -2.08
N THR A 96 0.60 8.49 -1.58
CA THR A 96 1.26 9.61 -0.91
C THR A 96 2.05 9.13 0.31
N PHE A 97 1.45 8.30 1.16
CA PHE A 97 2.15 7.71 2.31
C PHE A 97 3.34 6.87 1.87
N GLN A 98 3.17 6.02 0.84
CA GLN A 98 4.27 5.22 0.29
C GLN A 98 5.43 6.10 -0.21
N ILE A 99 5.14 7.15 -0.99
CA ILE A 99 6.16 8.06 -1.52
C ILE A 99 6.94 8.73 -0.38
N TYR A 100 6.23 9.30 0.61
CA TYR A 100 6.89 9.95 1.74
C TYR A 100 7.73 8.96 2.55
N PHE A 101 7.20 7.77 2.79
CA PHE A 101 7.89 6.78 3.62
C PHE A 101 9.11 6.19 2.92
N TYR A 102 9.00 5.79 1.65
CA TYR A 102 10.15 5.32 0.87
C TYR A 102 11.18 6.44 0.67
N GLY A 103 10.73 7.68 0.48
CA GLY A 103 11.62 8.85 0.46
C GLY A 103 12.37 9.04 1.78
N PHE A 104 11.70 8.85 2.91
CA PHE A 104 12.32 8.91 4.23
C PHE A 104 13.33 7.78 4.46
N ILE A 105 13.01 6.54 4.10
CA ILE A 105 13.96 5.41 4.17
C ILE A 105 15.19 5.70 3.30
N PHE A 106 14.99 6.17 2.08
CA PHE A 106 16.08 6.53 1.18
C PHE A 106 16.98 7.62 1.77
N PHE A 107 16.36 8.66 2.35
CA PHE A 107 17.09 9.72 3.04
C PHE A 107 17.91 9.20 4.23
N LEU A 108 17.34 8.33 5.07
CA LEU A 108 18.06 7.71 6.19
C LEU A 108 19.24 6.87 5.73
N ALA A 109 19.06 6.07 4.67
CA ALA A 109 20.13 5.27 4.10
C ALA A 109 21.26 6.15 3.57
N LEU A 110 20.92 7.21 2.82
CA LEU A 110 21.89 8.17 2.30
C LEU A 110 22.65 8.89 3.43
N PHE A 111 21.93 9.36 4.45
CA PHE A 111 22.53 10.00 5.62
C PHE A 111 23.52 9.06 6.32
N THR A 112 23.11 7.81 6.56
CA THR A 112 23.97 6.80 7.21
C THR A 112 25.24 6.54 6.41
N LEU A 113 25.14 6.43 5.08
CA LEU A 113 26.30 6.24 4.21
C LEU A 113 27.25 7.45 4.24
N ILE A 114 26.72 8.67 4.22
CA ILE A 114 27.52 9.90 4.31
C ILE A 114 28.22 10.00 5.67
N SER A 115 27.50 9.72 6.77
CA SER A 115 28.07 9.73 8.11
C SER A 115 29.21 8.71 8.26
N LEU A 116 29.01 7.48 7.77
CA LEU A 116 30.04 6.44 7.77
C LEU A 116 31.26 6.83 6.94
N ALA A 117 31.04 7.39 5.76
CA ALA A 117 32.13 7.88 4.92
C ALA A 117 32.95 8.97 5.64
N TRP A 118 32.28 9.91 6.30
CA TRP A 118 32.93 10.97 7.06
C TRP A 118 33.76 10.43 8.24
N THR A 119 33.20 9.52 9.04
CA THR A 119 33.92 8.91 10.17
C THR A 119 35.11 8.06 9.76
N ASN A 120 35.09 7.48 8.55
CA ASN A 120 36.22 6.68 8.05
C ASN A 120 37.31 7.52 7.35
N LEU A 121 37.04 8.81 7.11
CA LEU A 121 37.99 9.77 6.50
C LEU A 121 38.68 10.66 7.54
N SER A 122 38.20 10.71 8.78
CA SER A 122 38.82 11.43 9.92
C SER A 122 39.72 10.53 10.74
#